data_AF-A0A661TJD9-F1
#
_entry.id   AF-A0A661TJD9-F1
#
_cell.length_a   1.000
_cell.length_b   1.000
_cell.length_c   1.000
_cell.angle_alpha   90.00
_cell.angle_beta   90.00
_cell.angle_gamma   90.00
#
_symmetry.space_group_name_H-M   'P 1'
#
loop_
_entity.id
_entity.type
_entity.pdbx_description
1 polymer ?
#
loop_
_entity_poly.entity_id
_entity_poly.type
_entity_poly.pdbx_seq_one_letter_code
_entity_poly.pdbx_strand_id
1 'polypeptide(L)'
;MSQKNIFYLEFDDSTMTKLFIFEKYVENWLPVFLKQQKDYIYIFDFFAGAGYDSKGNPGSPIRILKQIVNHHSNIPSNTKINLFFNEYEEKYFENLQSNCDDYIKRYP
;
A
#
# COMPACT_ATOMS: atom_id res chain seq x y z
N MET A 1 -17.64 21.84 2.32
CA MET A 1 -18.46 20.62 2.25
C MET A 1 -18.00 19.70 3.37
N SER A 2 -18.89 19.24 4.25
CA SER A 2 -18.56 18.31 5.33
C SER A 2 -18.02 17.01 4.71
N GLN A 3 -16.72 16.76 4.82
CA GLN A 3 -16.14 15.46 4.48
C GLN A 3 -16.84 14.41 5.35
N LYS A 4 -17.67 13.57 4.71
CA LYS A 4 -18.15 12.34 5.35
C LYS A 4 -16.91 11.56 5.73
N ASN A 5 -16.83 11.15 6.99
CA ASN A 5 -15.64 10.52 7.52
C ASN A 5 -15.56 9.05 7.06
N ILE A 6 -15.12 8.86 5.81
CA ILE A 6 -15.09 7.58 5.09
C ILE A 6 -14.17 6.54 5.73
N PHE A 7 -13.22 6.98 6.56
CA PHE A 7 -12.21 6.13 7.17
C PHE A 7 -12.74 5.25 8.32
N TYR A 8 -13.96 5.53 8.83
CA TYR A 8 -14.64 4.68 9.82
C TYR A 8 -15.72 3.79 9.23
N LEU A 9 -15.87 3.80 7.91
CA LEU A 9 -16.84 2.98 7.21
C LEU A 9 -16.14 1.80 6.56
N GLU A 10 -16.90 0.74 6.32
CA GLU A 10 -16.48 -0.32 5.41
C GLU A 10 -16.34 0.28 4.00
N PHE A 11 -15.33 -0.15 3.26
CA PHE A 11 -15.16 0.27 1.87
C PHE A 11 -16.35 -0.18 1.03
N ASP A 12 -16.90 0.75 0.25
CA ASP A 12 -17.95 0.43 -0.70
C ASP A 12 -17.42 -0.31 -1.93
N ASP A 13 -18.33 -0.86 -2.74
CA ASP A 13 -17.97 -1.63 -3.95
C ASP A 13 -17.12 -0.81 -4.93
N SER A 14 -17.37 0.51 -5.02
CA SER A 14 -16.58 1.41 -5.87
C SER A 14 -15.14 1.50 -5.38
N THR A 15 -14.93 1.66 -4.08
CA THR A 15 -13.62 1.69 -3.44
C THR A 15 -12.91 0.36 -3.58
N MET A 16 -13.62 -0.76 -3.37
CA MET A 16 -13.06 -2.10 -3.55
C MET A 16 -12.66 -2.37 -5.00
N THR A 17 -13.47 -1.93 -5.97
CA THR A 17 -13.13 -2.03 -7.40
C THR A 17 -11.90 -1.21 -7.75
N LYS A 18 -11.81 0.04 -7.26
CA LYS A 18 -10.63 0.89 -7.43
C LYS A 18 -9.38 0.23 -6.85
N LEU A 19 -9.46 -0.29 -5.63
CA LEU A 19 -8.36 -0.97 -4.95
C LEU A 19 -7.94 -2.26 -5.67
N PHE A 20 -8.88 -3.00 -6.23
CA PHE A 20 -8.60 -4.17 -7.05
C PHE A 20 -7.80 -3.81 -8.30
N ILE A 21 -8.25 -2.80 -9.06
CA ILE A 21 -7.53 -2.32 -10.25
C ILE A 21 -6.13 -1.85 -9.85
N PHE A 22 -6.02 -1.05 -8.79
CA PHE A 22 -4.74 -0.58 -8.26
C PHE A 22 -3.80 -1.74 -7.89
N GLU A 23 -4.29 -2.76 -7.18
CA GLU A 23 -3.49 -3.94 -6.83
C GLU A 23 -2.99 -4.68 -8.08
N LYS A 24 -3.84 -4.81 -9.12
CA LYS A 24 -3.43 -5.39 -10.40
C LYS A 24 -2.35 -4.57 -11.11
N TYR A 25 -2.36 -3.25 -11.01
CA TYR A 25 -1.25 -2.44 -11.50
C TYR A 25 0.06 -2.76 -10.77
N VAL A 26 0.05 -2.77 -9.44
CA VAL A 26 1.27 -3.04 -8.65
C VAL A 26 1.79 -4.46 -8.91
N GLU A 27 0.90 -5.46 -8.91
CA GLU A 27 1.23 -6.87 -9.19
C GLU A 27 1.94 -7.04 -10.54
N ASN A 28 1.44 -6.39 -11.60
CA ASN A 28 1.98 -6.58 -12.95
C ASN A 28 3.20 -5.68 -13.25
N TRP A 29 3.26 -4.47 -12.69
CA TRP A 29 4.34 -3.53 -12.98
C TRP A 29 5.57 -3.74 -12.11
N LEU A 30 5.42 -4.18 -10.86
CA LEU A 30 6.58 -4.39 -9.97
C LEU A 30 7.65 -5.30 -10.62
N PRO A 31 7.32 -6.47 -11.20
CA PRO A 31 8.31 -7.30 -11.91
C PRO A 31 9.02 -6.60 -13.07
N VAL A 32 8.34 -5.69 -13.76
CA VAL A 32 8.93 -4.91 -14.87
C VAL A 32 10.02 -3.97 -14.34
N PHE A 33 9.80 -3.34 -13.19
CA PHE A 33 10.81 -2.51 -12.54
C PHE A 33 11.96 -3.34 -11.97
N LEU A 34 11.67 -4.49 -11.34
CA LEU A 34 12.70 -5.38 -10.79
C LEU A 34 13.67 -5.88 -11.86
N LYS A 35 13.19 -6.19 -13.07
CA LYS A 35 14.03 -6.61 -14.20
C LYS A 35 15.06 -5.57 -14.64
N GLN A 36 14.82 -4.28 -14.35
CA GLN A 36 15.77 -3.21 -14.69
C GLN A 36 16.99 -3.20 -13.77
N GLN A 37 16.95 -3.95 -12.65
CA GLN A 37 18.06 -4.08 -11.67
C GLN A 37 18.62 -2.73 -11.22
N LYS A 38 17.72 -1.75 -11.04
CA LYS A 38 18.08 -0.45 -10.47
C LYS A 38 18.32 -0.61 -8.97
N ASP A 39 19.25 0.17 -8.43
CA ASP A 39 19.54 0.14 -6.99
C ASP A 39 18.34 0.59 -6.15
N TYR A 40 17.46 1.42 -6.73
CA TYR A 40 16.30 1.96 -6.04
C TYR A 40 15.03 1.94 -6.91
N ILE A 41 13.93 1.50 -6.31
CA ILE A 41 12.57 1.63 -6.83
C ILE A 41 11.78 2.47 -5.83
N TYR A 42 11.08 3.49 -6.31
CA TYR A 42 10.28 4.39 -5.49
C TYR A 42 8.81 4.21 -5.83
N ILE A 43 7.98 3.93 -4.83
CA ILE A 43 6.53 3.83 -4.98
C ILE A 43 5.89 4.89 -4.09
N PHE A 44 5.07 5.74 -4.69
CA PHE A 44 4.36 6.82 -4.02
C PHE A 44 2.87 6.54 -4.02
N ASP A 45 2.26 6.53 -2.84
CA ASP A 45 0.82 6.58 -2.67
C ASP A 45 0.45 7.89 -1.99
N PHE A 46 -0.05 8.85 -2.78
CA PHE A 46 -0.35 10.19 -2.29
C PHE A 46 -1.66 10.26 -1.48
N PHE A 47 -2.47 9.20 -1.51
CA PHE A 47 -3.77 9.13 -0.86
C PHE A 47 -3.93 7.78 -0.14
N ALA A 48 -2.97 7.46 0.73
CA ALA A 48 -2.81 6.13 1.31
C ALA A 48 -3.92 5.76 2.30
N GLY A 49 -4.57 6.75 2.92
CA GLY A 49 -5.57 6.50 3.95
C GLY A 49 -4.96 5.87 5.20
N ALA A 50 -5.80 5.25 6.02
CA ALA A 50 -5.40 4.63 7.30
C ALA A 50 -4.78 3.22 7.18
N GLY A 51 -4.59 2.70 5.96
CA GLY A 51 -4.09 1.35 5.71
C GLY A 51 -5.14 0.25 5.66
N TYR A 52 -6.12 0.26 6.58
CA TYR A 52 -7.29 -0.62 6.56
C TYR A 52 -8.57 0.20 6.78
N ASP A 53 -9.72 -0.36 6.37
CA ASP A 53 -11.02 0.18 6.76
C ASP A 53 -11.48 -0.34 8.14
N SER A 54 -12.69 0.05 8.56
CA SER A 54 -13.27 -0.36 9.84
C SER A 54 -13.56 -1.86 10.00
N LYS A 55 -13.53 -2.63 8.90
CA LYS A 55 -13.75 -4.09 8.87
C LYS A 55 -12.45 -4.87 8.67
N GLY A 56 -11.31 -4.20 8.55
CA GLY A 56 -10.02 -4.83 8.28
C GLY A 56 -9.81 -5.15 6.81
N ASN A 57 -10.58 -4.57 5.89
CA ASN A 57 -10.29 -4.67 4.46
C ASN A 57 -9.03 -3.85 4.13
N PRO A 58 -8.06 -4.40 3.40
CA PRO A 58 -6.80 -3.71 3.12
C PRO A 58 -7.01 -2.58 2.12
N GLY A 59 -6.47 -1.40 2.47
CA GLY A 59 -6.29 -0.25 1.58
C GLY A 59 -5.08 -0.42 0.65
N SER A 60 -4.78 0.62 -0.12
CA SER A 60 -3.67 0.64 -1.07
C SER A 60 -2.29 0.37 -0.46
N PRO A 61 -1.86 0.97 0.68
CA PRO A 61 -0.51 0.75 1.21
C PRO A 61 -0.28 -0.71 1.63
N ILE A 62 -1.28 -1.36 2.24
CA ILE A 62 -1.21 -2.78 2.61
C ILE A 62 -1.18 -3.67 1.37
N ARG A 63 -1.95 -3.32 0.33
CA ARG A 63 -1.91 -4.05 -0.95
C ARG A 63 -0.56 -3.93 -1.65
N ILE A 64 0.10 -2.77 -1.58
CA ILE A 64 1.48 -2.59 -2.09
C ILE A 64 2.44 -3.52 -1.33
N LEU A 65 2.41 -3.48 0.01
CA LEU A 65 3.26 -4.32 0.85
C LEU A 65 3.06 -5.81 0.54
N LYS A 66 1.81 -6.25 0.43
CA LYS A 66 1.46 -7.61 0.02
C LYS A 66 2.09 -8.00 -1.32
N GLN A 67 2.02 -7.12 -2.32
CA GLN A 67 2.62 -7.41 -3.63
C GLN A 67 4.15 -7.43 -3.59
N ILE A 68 4.79 -6.63 -2.74
CA ILE A 68 6.24 -6.68 -2.52
C ILE A 68 6.63 -8.03 -1.88
N VAL A 69 5.91 -8.46 -0.85
CA VAL A 69 6.12 -9.77 -0.21
C VAL A 69 5.95 -10.90 -1.23
N ASN A 70 4.90 -10.87 -2.05
CA ASN A 70 4.67 -11.86 -3.11
C ASN A 70 5.81 -11.95 -4.14
N HIS A 71 6.51 -10.83 -4.37
CA HIS A 71 7.62 -10.74 -5.31
C HIS A 71 9.00 -10.77 -4.63
N HIS A 72 9.07 -11.02 -3.32
CA HIS A 72 10.30 -10.89 -2.54
C HIS A 72 11.48 -11.68 -3.15
N SER A 73 11.24 -12.92 -3.60
CA SER A 73 12.28 -13.75 -4.23
C SER A 73 12.79 -13.22 -5.58
N ASN A 74 12.06 -12.30 -6.20
CA ASN A 74 12.42 -11.69 -7.48
C ASN A 74 13.13 -10.34 -7.30
N ILE A 75 13.28 -9.85 -6.06
CA ILE A 75 13.95 -8.59 -5.77
C ILE A 75 15.47 -8.81 -5.87
N PRO A 76 16.19 -8.12 -6.76
CA PRO A 76 17.65 -8.21 -6.82
C PRO A 76 18.28 -7.78 -5.49
N SER A 77 19.38 -8.42 -5.09
CA SER A 77 20.03 -8.18 -3.79
C SER A 77 20.54 -6.74 -3.60
N ASN A 78 20.84 -6.03 -4.69
CA ASN A 78 21.24 -4.62 -4.68
C ASN A 78 20.06 -3.65 -4.81
N THR A 79 18.84 -4.12 -5.05
CA THR A 79 17.66 -3.28 -5.24
C THR A 79 16.95 -3.03 -3.91
N LYS A 80 16.68 -1.75 -3.60
CA LYS A 80 15.86 -1.33 -2.48
C LYS A 80 14.54 -0.74 -2.98
N ILE A 81 13.43 -1.18 -2.38
CA ILE A 81 12.11 -0.60 -2.65
C ILE A 81 11.79 0.40 -1.53
N ASN A 82 11.66 1.67 -1.87
CA ASN A 82 11.29 2.73 -0.94
C ASN A 82 9.81 3.09 -1.14
N LEU A 83 9.06 3.05 -0.04
CA LEU A 83 7.63 3.32 -0.02
C LEU A 83 7.36 4.69 0.60
N PHE A 84 6.53 5.49 -0.05
CA PHE A 84 6.13 6.81 0.43
C PHE A 84 4.61 6.87 0.46
N PHE A 85 4.06 6.82 1.66
CA PHE A 85 2.62 6.88 1.89
C PHE A 85 2.27 8.23 2.52
N ASN A 86 1.42 8.98 1.83
CA ASN A 86 0.96 10.29 2.29
C ASN A 86 -0.46 10.18 2.84
N GLU A 87 -0.65 10.69 4.04
CA GLU A 87 -1.94 10.89 4.68
C GLU A 87 -1.90 12.23 5.42
N TYR A 88 -2.89 13.08 5.16
CA TYR A 88 -2.92 14.46 5.65
C TYR A 88 -3.47 14.53 7.08
N GLU A 89 -4.46 13.70 7.39
CA GLU A 89 -5.10 13.71 8.70
C GLU A 89 -4.28 12.89 9.71
N GLU A 90 -3.75 13.57 10.73
CA GLU A 90 -2.82 13.00 11.73
C GLU A 90 -3.31 11.67 12.32
N LYS A 91 -4.59 11.59 12.68
CA LYS A 91 -5.17 10.35 13.21
C LYS A 91 -5.12 9.16 12.22
N TYR A 92 -5.31 9.40 10.93
CA TYR A 92 -5.21 8.34 9.92
C TYR A 92 -3.77 8.03 9.58
N PHE A 93 -2.88 9.03 9.65
CA PHE A 93 -1.46 8.82 9.53
C PHE A 93 -0.91 7.91 10.64
N GLU A 94 -1.31 8.11 11.90
CA GLU A 94 -0.92 7.23 13.00
C GLU A 94 -1.39 5.78 12.76
N ASN A 95 -2.65 5.61 12.34
CA ASN A 95 -3.18 4.29 11.97
C ASN A 95 -2.41 3.66 10.81
N LEU A 96 -2.15 4.44 9.76
CA LEU A 96 -1.38 4.01 8.59
C LEU A 96 -0.01 3.49 9.01
N GLN A 97 0.71 4.28 9.81
CA GLN A 97 2.04 3.92 10.29
C GLN A 97 2.00 2.61 11.09
N SER A 98 1.13 2.52 12.10
CA SER A 98 0.99 1.32 12.92
C SER A 98 0.64 0.09 12.07
N ASN A 99 -0.32 0.23 11.16
CA ASN A 99 -0.78 -0.87 10.32
C ASN A 99 0.32 -1.37 9.35
N CYS A 100 1.09 -0.45 8.76
CA CYS A 100 2.22 -0.81 7.90
C CYS A 100 3.35 -1.46 8.69
N ASP A 101 3.72 -0.89 9.84
CA ASP A 101 4.76 -1.44 10.71
C ASP A 101 4.41 -2.85 11.20
N ASP A 102 3.17 -3.07 11.60
CA ASP A 102 2.69 -4.38 12.03
C ASP A 102 2.65 -5.40 10.89
N TYR A 103 2.28 -4.96 9.68
CA TYR A 103 2.35 -5.82 8.49
C TYR A 103 3.79 -6.25 8.21
N ILE A 104 4.74 -5.31 8.21
CA ILE A 104 6.17 -5.58 7.95
C ILE A 104 6.74 -6.50 9.02
N LYS A 105 6.44 -6.28 10.31
CA LYS A 105 6.88 -7.18 11.40
C LYS A 105 6.37 -8.61 11.21
N ARG A 106 5.15 -8.77 10.68
CA ARG A 106 4.54 -10.08 10.45
C ARG A 106 5.10 -10.79 9.21
N TYR A 107 5.56 -10.03 8.22
CA TYR A 107 6.09 -10.51 6.95
C TYR A 107 7.44 -9.84 6.64
N PRO A 108 8.51 -10.23 7.37
CA PRO A 108 9.84 -9.63 7.20
C PRO A 108 10.49 -9.99 5.86
#